data_AF-A0A182ELJ5-F1
#
_entry.id   AF-A0A182ELJ5-F1
#
_cell.length_a   1.000
_cell.length_b   1.000
_cell.length_c   1.000
_cell.angle_alpha   90.00
_cell.angle_beta   90.00
_cell.angle_gamma   90.00
#
_symmetry.space_group_name_H-M   'P 1'
#
loop_
_entity.id
_entity.type
_entity.pdbx_description
1 polymer ?
#
loop_
_entity_poly.entity_id
_entity_poly.type
_entity_poly.pdbx_seq_one_letter_code
_entity_poly.pdbx_strand_id
1 'polypeptide(L)'
;MFGKRVEVCGAITQRQMGENDYCEPWTELNLEVMSRHWHLNLLPLAMRFQLITQNLKFTTPCNAVLQVTNKQVFLEDCIAAHMFLPLEAFHFGSLFKGRFLSHFSRAACMGTSLEQSHSLQILRILRSCPTIVDPMFVDFEHDRDIFIVRFAVLDGGFRPKNNENAKISTASVIPGSSVALKVRYASIRRILIDLRAKLPNGKYGRRIYFHLNYPPEIRKYQRKTDEDEDKGSSDGNRWRTIPENNDDRRDNCAAINESPYFCLELQQRIPDHILYQLISRLRVRAVLSIEFANLSYVDAPVRFVGCDHRIYASDEIISSNEQISEPLFSPVDAECERKIRDCNVFGLEYLIAALLSRGAVVKDQILIDNKTRDAFIDMILQTFRDNKELTLEALERLINMVDETKQVPCLFTSFEKIRNSLLRQKDVMEEIYQENKREGYQHVRKVIITPTRVLLVVPELLMGNRVLRTFDKDGNGALRIQFRDDDGTPLRLNTVGLFLIQSTTFNTLSRGIYIGDRHFVYLGSSNSQMRDNGCYFYDDGKGGQAHKIREQLGKFDRCNIPKMMSRMGQCFTQAK
;
A
#
# COMPACT_ATOMS: atom_id res chain seq x y z
N MET A 1 -25.54 27.71 -2.66
CA MET A 1 -24.70 26.65 -3.29
C MET A 1 -24.68 26.76 -4.82
N PHE A 2 -25.83 26.70 -5.52
CA PHE A 2 -25.90 26.42 -6.97
C PHE A 2 -25.59 27.60 -7.93
N GLY A 3 -25.70 28.86 -7.48
CA GLY A 3 -25.47 30.01 -8.36
C GLY A 3 -26.59 30.26 -9.37
N LYS A 4 -26.40 31.19 -10.32
CA LYS A 4 -27.42 31.57 -11.32
C LYS A 4 -27.52 30.62 -12.52
N ARG A 5 -26.58 29.67 -12.68
CA ARG A 5 -26.42 28.83 -13.89
C ARG A 5 -26.70 27.34 -13.67
N VAL A 6 -27.01 26.96 -12.43
CA VAL A 6 -27.41 25.61 -12.04
C VAL A 6 -28.72 25.74 -11.29
N GLU A 7 -29.76 25.13 -11.83
CA GLU A 7 -31.11 25.14 -11.27
C GLU A 7 -31.33 23.86 -10.46
N VAL A 8 -32.00 23.97 -9.32
CA VAL A 8 -32.43 22.81 -8.53
C VAL A 8 -33.82 22.43 -9.04
N CYS A 9 -33.97 21.20 -9.52
CA CYS A 9 -35.18 20.77 -10.23
C CYS A 9 -36.10 19.88 -9.39
N GLY A 10 -35.62 19.39 -8.24
CA GLY A 10 -36.36 18.49 -7.35
C GLY A 10 -36.27 18.88 -5.87
N ALA A 11 -37.09 18.24 -5.05
CA ALA A 11 -37.01 18.40 -3.60
C ALA A 11 -35.71 17.79 -3.07
N ILE A 12 -35.07 18.48 -2.11
CA ILE A 12 -33.91 17.94 -1.42
C ILE A 12 -34.39 16.80 -0.54
N THR A 13 -33.93 15.58 -0.83
CA THR A 13 -34.23 14.43 0.02
C THR A 13 -33.07 14.19 0.97
N GLN A 14 -33.41 13.99 2.24
CA GLN A 14 -32.46 13.69 3.29
C GLN A 14 -32.63 12.24 3.71
N ARG A 15 -31.53 11.48 3.72
CA ARG A 15 -31.48 10.13 4.27
C ARG A 15 -30.41 10.08 5.35
N GLN A 16 -30.79 9.66 6.54
CA GLN A 16 -29.84 9.36 7.60
C GLN A 16 -29.38 7.91 7.44
N MET A 17 -28.09 7.73 7.20
CA MET A 17 -27.48 6.41 7.06
C MET A 17 -27.00 5.98 8.44
N GLY A 18 -27.75 5.06 9.07
CA GLY A 18 -27.51 4.62 10.46
C GLY A 18 -27.15 3.15 10.62
N GLU A 19 -27.20 2.33 9.57
CA GLU A 19 -27.19 0.86 9.68
C GLU A 19 -26.06 0.17 8.90
N ASN A 20 -24.91 0.81 8.70
CA ASN A 20 -23.71 0.06 8.32
C ASN A 20 -23.05 -0.46 9.61
N ASP A 21 -22.78 -1.78 9.68
CA ASP A 21 -22.38 -2.52 10.90
C ASP A 21 -21.28 -1.84 11.74
N TYR A 22 -20.39 -1.04 11.11
CA TYR A 22 -19.23 -0.46 11.77
C TYR A 22 -18.96 1.03 11.51
N CYS A 23 -19.71 1.71 10.63
CA CYS A 23 -19.45 3.12 10.29
C CYS A 23 -20.12 4.11 11.25
N GLU A 24 -19.55 5.30 11.39
CA GLU A 24 -20.25 6.42 12.04
C GLU A 24 -21.47 6.82 11.19
N PRO A 25 -22.59 7.25 11.79
CA PRO A 25 -23.75 7.66 11.03
C PRO A 25 -23.43 8.89 10.19
N TRP A 26 -23.84 8.90 8.92
CA TRP A 26 -23.72 10.07 8.05
C TRP A 26 -25.08 10.45 7.45
N THR A 27 -25.19 11.71 7.08
CA THR A 27 -26.38 12.23 6.42
C THR A 27 -26.10 12.38 4.94
N GLU A 28 -26.90 11.73 4.12
CA GLU A 28 -26.90 11.90 2.68
C GLU A 28 -27.99 12.90 2.30
N LEU A 29 -27.60 13.92 1.53
CA LEU A 29 -28.51 14.90 0.93
C LEU A 29 -28.48 14.71 -0.59
N ASN A 30 -29.56 14.20 -1.15
CA ASN A 30 -29.68 14.02 -2.59
C ASN A 30 -30.27 15.28 -3.23
N LEU A 31 -29.60 15.74 -4.28
CA LEU A 31 -29.89 17.00 -4.96
C LEU A 31 -30.03 16.75 -6.46
N GLU A 32 -31.20 17.04 -7.00
CA GLU A 32 -31.44 17.03 -8.44
C GLU A 32 -31.18 18.43 -9.01
N VAL A 33 -30.19 18.51 -9.91
CA VAL A 33 -29.73 19.77 -10.48
C VAL A 33 -29.65 19.68 -12.00
N MET A 34 -29.94 20.80 -12.67
CA MET A 34 -29.86 20.93 -14.11
C MET A 34 -28.98 22.11 -14.51
N SER A 35 -28.23 21.93 -15.59
CA SER A 35 -27.48 23.01 -16.22
C SER A 35 -27.41 22.79 -17.72
N ARG A 36 -27.50 23.88 -18.50
CA ARG A 36 -27.35 23.83 -19.96
C ARG A 36 -25.91 23.60 -20.41
N HIS A 37 -24.92 23.88 -19.54
CA HIS A 37 -23.50 23.83 -19.88
C HIS A 37 -22.66 23.27 -18.72
N TRP A 38 -22.74 21.96 -18.47
CA TRP A 38 -21.98 21.32 -17.37
C TRP A 38 -20.47 21.54 -17.45
N HIS A 39 -19.91 21.59 -18.66
CA HIS A 39 -18.49 21.87 -18.89
C HIS A 39 -18.00 23.22 -18.35
N LEU A 40 -18.89 24.20 -18.17
CA LEU A 40 -18.57 25.49 -17.56
C LEU A 40 -18.98 25.58 -16.10
N ASN A 41 -19.92 24.74 -15.65
CA ASN A 41 -20.62 24.96 -14.39
C ASN A 41 -20.30 23.92 -13.30
N LEU A 42 -19.77 22.74 -13.66
CA LEU A 42 -19.44 21.70 -12.67
C LEU A 42 -18.34 22.14 -11.70
N LEU A 43 -17.18 22.59 -12.23
CA LEU A 43 -16.06 23.00 -11.38
C LEU A 43 -16.42 24.23 -10.53
N PRO A 44 -17.07 25.30 -11.06
CA PRO A 44 -17.54 26.39 -10.21
C PRO A 44 -18.55 25.98 -9.14
N LEU A 45 -19.44 25.02 -9.41
CA LEU A 45 -20.37 24.47 -8.43
C LEU A 45 -19.60 23.77 -7.29
N ALA A 46 -18.65 22.90 -7.63
CA ALA A 46 -17.81 22.20 -6.67
C ALA A 46 -16.95 23.16 -5.83
N MET A 47 -16.37 24.19 -6.46
CA MET A 47 -15.61 25.23 -5.76
C MET A 47 -16.48 26.02 -4.77
N ARG A 48 -17.74 26.33 -5.12
CA ARG A 48 -18.68 27.00 -4.21
C ARG A 48 -19.06 26.09 -3.04
N PHE A 49 -19.27 24.81 -3.29
CA PHE A 49 -19.49 23.83 -2.22
C PHE A 49 -18.31 23.82 -1.25
N GLN A 50 -17.09 23.67 -1.75
CA GLN A 50 -15.87 23.69 -0.95
C GLN A 50 -15.71 25.01 -0.17
N LEU A 51 -16.00 26.16 -0.78
CA LEU A 51 -15.96 27.45 -0.08
C LEU A 51 -16.96 27.53 1.08
N ILE A 52 -18.18 27.03 0.88
CA ILE A 52 -19.23 27.04 1.91
C ILE A 52 -18.83 26.11 3.06
N THR A 53 -18.44 24.88 2.75
CA THR A 53 -18.11 23.87 3.77
C THR A 53 -16.84 24.19 4.54
N GLN A 54 -15.92 24.97 3.97
CA GLN A 54 -14.76 25.48 4.70
C GLN A 54 -15.13 26.53 5.77
N ASN A 55 -16.20 27.30 5.54
CA ASN A 55 -16.67 28.35 6.46
C ASN A 55 -17.70 27.84 7.47
N LEU A 56 -18.34 26.70 7.20
CA LEU A 56 -19.26 26.06 8.12
C LEU A 56 -18.49 25.41 9.28
N LYS A 57 -18.71 25.93 10.49
CA LYS A 57 -18.25 25.27 11.72
C LYS A 57 -19.22 24.13 12.05
N PHE A 58 -18.95 22.93 11.55
CA PHE A 58 -19.67 21.74 12.00
C PHE A 58 -19.39 21.52 13.50
N THR A 59 -20.41 21.10 14.25
CA THR A 59 -20.32 20.81 15.70
C THR A 59 -19.39 19.63 15.98
N THR A 60 -19.25 18.73 15.02
CA THR A 60 -18.31 17.61 14.97
C THR A 60 -17.37 17.76 13.77
N PRO A 61 -16.13 17.21 13.81
CA PRO A 61 -15.20 17.24 12.68
C PRO A 61 -15.69 16.30 11.56
N CYS A 62 -16.72 16.72 10.84
CA CYS A 62 -17.28 16.01 9.70
C CYS A 62 -16.75 16.60 8.39
N ASN A 63 -16.28 15.74 7.50
CA ASN A 63 -15.90 16.15 6.15
C ASN A 63 -17.10 16.06 5.22
N ALA A 64 -17.59 17.23 4.80
CA ALA A 64 -18.61 17.31 3.77
C ALA A 64 -18.00 16.95 2.40
N VAL A 65 -18.63 16.00 1.71
CA VAL A 65 -18.23 15.53 0.39
C VAL A 65 -19.38 15.79 -0.60
N LEU A 66 -19.07 16.41 -1.74
CA LEU A 66 -19.98 16.52 -2.87
C LEU A 66 -19.64 15.39 -3.86
N GLN A 67 -20.55 14.42 -3.99
CA GLN A 67 -20.40 13.31 -4.92
C GLN A 67 -21.23 13.54 -6.17
N VAL A 68 -20.62 13.37 -7.35
CA VAL A 68 -21.30 13.51 -8.64
C VAL A 68 -21.50 12.12 -9.25
N THR A 69 -22.75 11.66 -9.24
CA THR A 69 -23.12 10.29 -9.63
C THR A 69 -23.64 10.18 -11.06
N ASN A 70 -24.42 11.16 -11.55
CA ASN A 70 -25.05 11.11 -12.87
C ASN A 70 -24.03 11.25 -14.02
N LYS A 71 -24.16 10.41 -15.06
CA LYS A 71 -23.28 10.40 -16.24
C LYS A 71 -23.43 11.62 -17.15
N GLN A 72 -24.62 12.19 -17.21
CA GLN A 72 -24.95 13.34 -18.07
C GLN A 72 -24.22 14.65 -17.67
N VAL A 73 -23.61 14.68 -16.49
CA VAL A 73 -22.82 15.82 -16.00
C VAL A 73 -21.43 15.87 -16.65
N PHE A 74 -20.99 14.76 -17.25
CA PHE A 74 -19.66 14.60 -17.84
C PHE A 74 -19.72 14.50 -19.36
N LEU A 75 -18.60 14.76 -20.02
CA LEU A 75 -18.50 14.64 -21.48
C LEU A 75 -18.68 13.18 -21.93
N GLU A 76 -19.39 13.00 -23.04
CA GLU A 76 -19.47 11.73 -23.77
C GLU A 76 -18.34 11.64 -24.81
N ASP A 77 -18.15 12.71 -25.60
CA ASP A 77 -17.06 12.82 -26.57
C ASP A 77 -15.76 13.23 -25.88
N CYS A 78 -14.89 12.25 -25.66
CA CYS A 78 -13.69 12.46 -24.88
C CYS A 78 -12.41 12.04 -25.63
N ILE A 79 -11.32 12.76 -25.36
CA ILE A 79 -10.01 12.49 -25.95
C ILE A 79 -9.35 11.21 -25.43
N ALA A 80 -8.56 10.53 -26.27
CA ALA A 80 -7.88 9.27 -25.96
C ALA A 80 -6.84 9.38 -24.83
N ALA A 81 -6.16 10.53 -24.72
CA ALA A 81 -5.13 10.75 -23.72
C ALA A 81 -4.98 12.22 -23.34
N HIS A 82 -4.56 12.49 -22.10
CA HIS A 82 -4.05 13.79 -21.69
C HIS A 82 -2.56 13.64 -21.37
N MET A 83 -1.71 14.20 -22.21
CA MET A 83 -0.26 14.04 -22.12
C MET A 83 0.39 15.30 -21.54
N PHE A 84 1.51 15.13 -20.86
CA PHE A 84 2.37 16.18 -20.32
C PHE A 84 1.62 17.16 -19.40
N LEU A 85 0.66 16.67 -18.61
CA LEU A 85 -0.01 17.53 -17.63
C LEU A 85 0.98 17.86 -16.51
N PRO A 86 1.29 19.15 -16.29
CA PRO A 86 2.36 19.53 -15.39
C PRO A 86 1.96 19.36 -13.92
N LEU A 87 2.89 18.81 -13.14
CA LEU A 87 2.73 18.64 -11.69
C LEU A 87 3.62 19.63 -10.93
N GLU A 88 3.12 20.08 -9.79
CA GLU A 88 3.91 20.81 -8.79
C GLU A 88 4.56 19.83 -7.81
N ALA A 89 3.83 18.79 -7.42
CA ALA A 89 4.29 17.73 -6.53
C ALA A 89 3.40 16.48 -6.66
N PHE A 90 3.86 15.38 -6.06
CA PHE A 90 2.99 14.27 -5.70
C PHE A 90 3.24 13.86 -4.24
N HIS A 91 2.23 13.21 -3.65
CA HIS A 91 2.26 12.78 -2.26
C HIS A 91 1.71 11.37 -2.09
N PHE A 92 2.30 10.61 -1.18
CA PHE A 92 1.72 9.38 -0.65
C PHE A 92 1.27 9.61 0.78
N GLY A 93 0.13 9.07 1.16
CA GLY A 93 -0.38 9.23 2.51
C GLY A 93 -1.70 8.53 2.76
N SER A 94 -2.38 8.99 3.80
CA SER A 94 -3.70 8.48 4.20
C SER A 94 -4.70 9.60 4.49
N LEU A 95 -5.99 9.25 4.51
CA LEU A 95 -7.04 10.12 5.00
C LEU A 95 -7.45 9.70 6.40
N PHE A 96 -7.29 10.59 7.37
CA PHE A 96 -7.71 10.37 8.75
C PHE A 96 -8.45 11.59 9.29
N LYS A 97 -9.68 11.39 9.78
CA LYS A 97 -10.56 12.45 10.34
C LYS A 97 -10.62 13.70 9.47
N GLY A 98 -10.71 13.49 8.16
CA GLY A 98 -10.81 14.56 7.18
C GLY A 98 -9.54 15.35 6.89
N ARG A 99 -8.41 14.85 7.37
CA ARG A 99 -7.07 15.38 7.09
C ARG A 99 -6.33 14.39 6.20
N PHE A 100 -5.54 14.91 5.28
CA PHE A 100 -4.58 14.13 4.53
C PHE A 100 -3.26 14.14 5.28
N LEU A 101 -2.87 12.98 5.82
CA LEU A 101 -1.60 12.76 6.47
C LEU A 101 -0.59 12.40 5.38
N SER A 102 0.33 13.32 5.08
CA SER A 102 1.35 13.10 4.05
C SER A 102 2.53 12.34 4.63
N HIS A 103 2.82 11.18 4.05
CA HIS A 103 3.85 10.25 4.51
C HIS A 103 5.12 10.38 3.70
N PHE A 104 4.97 10.71 2.41
CA PHE A 104 6.04 10.97 1.47
C PHE A 104 5.58 12.07 0.52
N SER A 105 6.46 13.01 0.22
CA SER A 105 6.21 14.09 -0.72
C SER A 105 7.41 14.27 -1.62
N ARG A 106 7.19 14.48 -2.92
CA ARG A 106 8.23 14.94 -3.85
C ARG A 106 7.71 16.09 -4.69
N ALA A 107 8.39 17.22 -4.64
CA ALA A 107 8.12 18.35 -5.51
C ALA A 107 8.78 18.19 -6.88
N ALA A 108 8.23 18.86 -7.88
CA ALA A 108 8.72 18.87 -9.25
C ALA A 108 10.06 19.60 -9.39
N CYS A 109 10.17 20.76 -8.74
CA CYS A 109 11.35 21.60 -8.77
C CYS A 109 12.17 21.40 -7.49
N MET A 110 13.22 20.58 -7.57
CA MET A 110 14.13 20.30 -6.47
C MET A 110 15.52 20.86 -6.76
N GLY A 111 16.21 21.34 -5.71
CA GLY A 111 17.57 21.85 -5.82
C GLY A 111 17.68 23.19 -6.57
N THR A 112 18.90 23.48 -7.02
CA THR A 112 19.29 24.68 -7.77
C THR A 112 18.68 24.71 -9.17
N SER A 113 18.60 25.89 -9.79
CA SER A 113 18.13 26.04 -11.18
C SER A 113 18.94 25.21 -12.19
N LEU A 114 20.23 24.97 -11.90
CA LEU A 114 21.09 24.12 -12.71
C LEU A 114 20.65 22.65 -12.64
N GLU A 115 20.39 22.13 -11.44
CA GLU A 115 19.92 20.76 -11.24
C GLU A 115 18.54 20.51 -11.85
N GLN A 116 17.66 21.50 -11.80
CA GLN A 116 16.35 21.45 -12.47
C GLN A 116 16.53 21.37 -13.99
N SER A 117 17.42 22.18 -14.56
CA SER A 117 17.76 22.14 -15.99
C SER A 117 18.34 20.78 -16.40
N HIS A 118 19.28 20.24 -15.60
CA HIS A 118 19.84 18.91 -15.83
C HIS A 118 18.78 17.81 -15.76
N SER A 119 17.88 17.86 -14.77
CA SER A 119 16.79 16.89 -14.62
C SER A 119 15.88 16.89 -15.85
N LEU A 120 15.55 18.08 -16.37
CA LEU A 120 14.77 18.23 -17.60
C LEU A 120 15.50 17.66 -18.82
N GLN A 121 16.80 17.93 -18.96
CA GLN A 121 17.63 17.38 -20.04
C GLN A 121 17.69 15.85 -19.99
N ILE A 122 17.90 15.28 -18.80
CA ILE A 122 17.90 13.82 -18.59
C ILE A 122 16.57 13.21 -19.03
N LEU A 123 15.43 13.80 -18.64
CA LEU A 123 14.12 13.34 -19.08
C LEU A 123 13.97 13.38 -20.61
N ARG A 124 14.37 14.47 -21.26
CA ARG A 124 14.30 14.62 -22.72
C ARG A 124 15.12 13.57 -23.44
N ILE A 125 16.36 13.35 -23.00
CA ILE A 125 17.29 12.40 -23.63
C ILE A 125 16.78 10.97 -23.43
N LEU A 126 16.49 10.58 -22.19
CA LEU A 126 16.06 9.21 -21.86
C LEU A 126 14.72 8.84 -22.48
N ARG A 127 13.84 9.82 -22.76
CA ARG A 127 12.55 9.61 -23.43
C ARG A 127 12.57 9.87 -24.93
N SER A 128 13.71 10.31 -25.49
CA SER A 128 13.79 10.77 -26.89
C SER A 128 12.69 11.76 -27.26
N CYS A 129 12.38 12.71 -26.35
CA CYS A 129 11.24 13.62 -26.49
C CYS A 129 11.65 15.05 -26.13
N PRO A 130 12.00 15.90 -27.11
CA PRO A 130 12.47 17.26 -26.86
C PRO A 130 11.34 18.22 -26.42
N THR A 131 10.08 17.86 -26.64
CA THR A 131 8.90 18.69 -26.32
C THR A 131 8.56 18.71 -24.83
N ILE A 132 9.21 17.89 -24.01
CA ILE A 132 9.04 17.92 -22.55
C ILE A 132 9.52 19.29 -22.05
N VAL A 133 8.62 20.04 -21.41
CA VAL A 133 8.92 21.37 -20.87
C VAL A 133 8.98 21.40 -19.35
N ASP A 134 8.32 20.46 -18.68
CA ASP A 134 8.23 20.41 -17.22
C ASP A 134 9.12 19.31 -16.62
N PRO A 135 9.76 19.56 -15.47
CA PRO A 135 10.62 18.58 -14.78
C PRO A 135 9.82 17.40 -14.19
N MET A 136 8.51 17.58 -14.01
CA MET A 136 7.59 16.54 -13.58
C MET A 136 6.23 16.73 -14.23
N PHE A 137 5.67 15.65 -14.76
CA PHE A 137 4.37 15.65 -15.41
C PHE A 137 3.67 14.30 -15.26
N VAL A 138 2.39 14.27 -15.56
CA VAL A 138 1.58 13.05 -15.63
C VAL A 138 0.98 12.89 -17.01
N ASP A 139 1.06 11.67 -17.54
CA ASP A 139 0.34 11.25 -18.73
C ASP A 139 -0.83 10.37 -18.32
N PHE A 140 -2.04 10.78 -18.68
CA PHE A 140 -3.24 9.94 -18.57
C PHE A 140 -3.52 9.30 -19.92
N GLU A 141 -3.15 8.02 -20.06
CA GLU A 141 -3.39 7.21 -21.26
C GLU A 141 -4.73 6.47 -21.08
N HIS A 142 -5.85 7.20 -21.24
CA HIS A 142 -7.20 6.72 -20.89
C HIS A 142 -7.59 5.43 -21.61
N ASP A 143 -7.23 5.28 -22.88
CA ASP A 143 -7.58 4.09 -23.67
C ASP A 143 -6.76 2.85 -23.28
N ARG A 144 -5.68 3.04 -22.52
CA ARG A 144 -4.89 1.97 -21.90
C ARG A 144 -5.21 1.77 -20.43
N ASP A 145 -6.18 2.52 -19.89
CA ASP A 145 -6.59 2.48 -18.49
C ASP A 145 -5.43 2.69 -17.51
N ILE A 146 -4.50 3.58 -17.84
CA ILE A 146 -3.36 3.91 -16.98
C ILE A 146 -3.10 5.41 -16.93
N PHE A 147 -2.49 5.84 -15.83
CA PHE A 147 -1.75 7.09 -15.81
C PHE A 147 -0.35 6.88 -15.27
N ILE A 148 0.60 7.70 -15.72
CA ILE A 148 2.01 7.55 -15.39
C ILE A 148 2.58 8.92 -15.03
N VAL A 149 3.04 9.07 -13.78
CA VAL A 149 3.82 10.23 -13.34
C VAL A 149 5.27 10.02 -13.72
N ARG A 150 5.92 11.03 -14.30
CA ARG A 150 7.32 10.96 -14.73
C ARG A 150 8.13 12.12 -14.19
N PHE A 151 9.35 11.83 -13.75
CA PHE A 151 10.33 12.81 -13.30
C PHE A 151 11.75 12.24 -13.41
N ALA A 152 12.77 13.09 -13.32
CA ALA A 152 14.17 12.66 -13.25
C ALA A 152 14.72 12.70 -11.82
N VAL A 153 15.73 11.87 -11.58
CA VAL A 153 16.53 11.84 -10.36
C VAL A 153 18.00 11.96 -10.74
N LEU A 154 18.73 12.84 -10.06
CA LEU A 154 20.17 13.05 -10.26
C LEU A 154 21.00 12.10 -9.38
N ASP A 155 20.90 10.80 -9.64
CA ASP A 155 21.56 9.76 -8.84
C ASP A 155 22.93 9.31 -9.38
N GLY A 156 23.46 10.02 -10.38
CA GLY A 156 24.71 9.65 -11.04
C GLY A 156 24.57 8.55 -12.09
N GLY A 157 23.35 8.09 -12.38
CA GLY A 157 23.06 7.18 -13.50
C GLY A 157 23.47 5.72 -13.27
N PHE A 158 23.67 4.98 -14.37
CA PHE A 158 24.10 3.58 -14.31
C PHE A 158 25.59 3.48 -14.00
N ARG A 159 25.94 2.72 -12.96
CA ARG A 159 27.34 2.35 -12.65
C ARG A 159 27.59 0.89 -13.03
N PRO A 160 28.41 0.57 -14.04
CA PRO A 160 28.74 -0.82 -14.37
C PRO A 160 29.49 -1.47 -13.19
N LYS A 161 29.14 -2.72 -12.87
CA LYS A 161 29.65 -3.42 -11.68
C LYS A 161 31.13 -3.82 -11.72
N ASN A 162 31.88 -3.55 -12.79
CA ASN A 162 33.30 -3.88 -12.88
C ASN A 162 34.06 -2.77 -13.64
N ASN A 163 34.87 -1.99 -12.92
CA ASN A 163 36.19 -1.52 -13.35
C ASN A 163 36.68 -0.45 -12.37
N GLU A 164 37.37 -0.85 -11.31
CA GLU A 164 38.09 0.08 -10.45
C GLU A 164 39.30 0.74 -11.16
N ASN A 165 39.62 0.35 -12.40
CA ASN A 165 40.81 0.84 -13.12
C ASN A 165 40.58 1.33 -14.57
N ALA A 166 39.34 1.51 -15.03
CA ALA A 166 39.11 2.11 -16.35
C ALA A 166 38.99 3.64 -16.23
N LYS A 167 39.90 4.37 -16.88
CA LYS A 167 39.74 5.82 -17.11
C LYS A 167 38.36 6.08 -17.70
N ILE A 168 37.47 6.66 -16.92
CA ILE A 168 36.10 7.01 -17.32
C ILE A 168 36.22 8.03 -18.46
N SER A 169 35.92 7.61 -19.70
CA SER A 169 35.69 8.57 -20.77
C SER A 169 34.39 9.32 -20.45
N THR A 170 34.48 10.61 -20.17
CA THR A 170 33.39 11.48 -19.70
C THR A 170 32.28 11.74 -20.74
N ALA A 171 32.25 11.03 -21.87
CA ALA A 171 31.48 11.44 -23.04
C ALA A 171 30.10 10.77 -23.24
N SER A 172 29.73 9.70 -22.51
CA SER A 172 28.46 8.98 -22.82
C SER A 172 27.57 8.58 -21.64
N VAL A 173 27.94 8.85 -20.38
CA VAL A 173 27.11 8.48 -19.23
C VAL A 173 26.14 9.61 -18.91
N ILE A 174 24.85 9.38 -19.08
CA ILE A 174 23.80 10.27 -18.59
C ILE A 174 23.79 10.17 -17.06
N PRO A 175 24.10 11.25 -16.31
CA PRO A 175 24.36 11.20 -14.87
C PRO A 175 23.07 11.21 -14.03
N GLY A 176 22.02 10.52 -14.51
CA GLY A 176 20.77 10.43 -13.80
C GLY A 176 19.80 9.44 -14.43
N SER A 177 18.65 9.32 -13.78
CA SER A 177 17.66 8.30 -14.10
C SER A 177 16.29 8.93 -14.33
N SER A 178 15.50 8.35 -15.24
CA SER A 178 14.09 8.69 -15.40
C SER A 178 13.25 7.72 -14.58
N VAL A 179 12.34 8.25 -13.76
CA VAL A 179 11.42 7.46 -12.93
C VAL A 179 10.01 7.60 -13.48
N ALA A 180 9.28 6.49 -13.49
CA ALA A 180 7.88 6.39 -13.86
C ALA A 180 7.08 5.71 -12.73
N LEU A 181 6.05 6.40 -12.25
CA LEU A 181 5.07 5.86 -11.29
C LEU A 181 3.79 5.56 -12.04
N LYS A 182 3.55 4.28 -12.31
CA LYS A 182 2.43 3.82 -13.12
C LYS A 182 1.27 3.36 -12.24
N VAL A 183 0.08 3.87 -12.52
CA VAL A 183 -1.17 3.50 -11.85
C VAL A 183 -2.16 3.00 -12.89
N ARG A 184 -2.72 1.82 -12.66
CA ARG A 184 -3.83 1.27 -13.45
C ARG A 184 -5.16 1.78 -12.92
N TYR A 185 -6.11 2.12 -13.78
CA TYR A 185 -7.42 2.60 -13.35
C TYR A 185 -8.18 1.54 -12.56
N ALA A 186 -8.00 0.26 -12.89
CA ALA A 186 -8.52 -0.87 -12.12
C ALA A 186 -7.99 -0.94 -10.66
N SER A 187 -6.87 -0.26 -10.35
CA SER A 187 -6.38 -0.15 -8.98
C SER A 187 -7.08 0.95 -8.18
N ILE A 188 -7.77 1.89 -8.83
CA ILE A 188 -8.39 3.04 -8.17
C ILE A 188 -9.73 2.60 -7.56
N ARG A 189 -9.89 2.81 -6.25
CA ARG A 189 -11.14 2.57 -5.51
C ARG A 189 -12.00 3.81 -5.38
N ARG A 190 -11.38 5.00 -5.35
CA ARG A 190 -12.03 6.28 -5.09
C ARG A 190 -11.21 7.43 -5.66
N ILE A 191 -11.89 8.43 -6.20
CA ILE A 191 -11.28 9.66 -6.72
C ILE A 191 -11.89 10.85 -5.97
N LEU A 192 -11.03 11.61 -5.29
CA LEU A 192 -11.40 12.78 -4.52
C LEU A 192 -10.61 14.00 -5.02
N ILE A 193 -11.27 15.13 -5.18
CA ILE A 193 -10.67 16.34 -5.75
C ILE A 193 -10.83 17.51 -4.79
N ASP A 194 -9.70 18.15 -4.48
CA ASP A 194 -9.66 19.44 -3.79
C ASP A 194 -9.27 20.54 -4.79
N LEU A 195 -10.21 21.42 -5.12
CA LEU A 195 -9.98 22.51 -6.08
C LEU A 195 -9.38 23.75 -5.39
N ARG A 196 -9.24 23.72 -4.06
CA ARG A 196 -8.79 24.82 -3.22
C ARG A 196 -7.86 24.32 -2.12
N ALA A 197 -6.96 23.40 -2.46
CA ALA A 197 -5.96 22.91 -1.53
C ALA A 197 -5.06 24.07 -1.09
N LYS A 198 -4.91 24.31 0.21
CA LYS A 198 -3.97 25.32 0.70
C LYS A 198 -2.55 24.80 0.53
N LEU A 199 -1.75 25.50 -0.28
CA LEU A 199 -0.35 25.18 -0.50
C LEU A 199 0.54 25.85 0.56
N PRO A 200 1.75 25.33 0.82
CA PRO A 200 2.68 25.92 1.80
C PRO A 200 3.03 27.39 1.51
N ASN A 201 3.00 27.78 0.24
CA ASN A 201 3.23 29.16 -0.22
C ASN A 201 2.04 30.12 0.02
N GLY A 202 0.97 29.67 0.69
CA GLY A 202 -0.23 30.44 0.98
C GLY A 202 -1.21 30.57 -0.19
N LYS A 203 -0.88 30.06 -1.39
CA LYS A 203 -1.77 30.05 -2.54
C LYS A 203 -2.70 28.82 -2.50
N TYR A 204 -3.73 28.84 -3.36
CA TYR A 204 -4.63 27.71 -3.56
C TYR A 204 -4.18 26.87 -4.76
N GLY A 205 -3.99 25.57 -4.55
CA GLY A 205 -3.66 24.58 -5.58
C GLY A 205 -4.84 23.64 -5.86
N ARG A 206 -4.64 22.77 -6.85
CA ARG A 206 -5.59 21.71 -7.23
C ARG A 206 -4.96 20.37 -6.97
N ARG A 207 -5.62 19.53 -6.16
CA ARG A 207 -5.14 18.19 -5.82
C ARG A 207 -6.16 17.14 -6.20
N ILE A 208 -5.68 16.05 -6.78
CA ILE A 208 -6.47 14.85 -7.06
C ILE A 208 -5.90 13.71 -6.22
N TYR A 209 -6.74 13.12 -5.38
CA TYR A 209 -6.42 12.02 -4.49
C TYR A 209 -7.00 10.73 -5.05
N PHE A 210 -6.15 9.75 -5.30
CA PHE A 210 -6.51 8.42 -5.74
C PHE A 210 -6.35 7.44 -4.59
N HIS A 211 -7.44 6.84 -4.12
CA HIS A 211 -7.37 5.70 -3.21
C HIS A 211 -7.06 4.45 -4.02
N LEU A 212 -5.96 3.76 -3.74
CA LEU A 212 -5.49 2.62 -4.51
C LEU A 212 -5.67 1.29 -3.76
N ASN A 213 -5.97 0.22 -4.51
CA ASN A 213 -5.97 -1.17 -4.06
C ASN A 213 -4.56 -1.62 -3.62
N TYR A 214 -3.54 -1.13 -4.32
CA TYR A 214 -2.14 -1.51 -4.20
C TYR A 214 -1.24 -0.34 -4.65
N PRO A 215 0.02 -0.27 -4.20
CA PRO A 215 0.90 0.85 -4.52
C PRO A 215 1.19 0.95 -6.03
N PRO A 216 1.50 2.16 -6.54
CA PRO A 216 1.90 2.36 -7.93
C PRO A 216 3.12 1.51 -8.31
N GLU A 217 3.15 1.05 -9.56
CA GLU A 217 4.33 0.38 -10.11
C GLU A 217 5.43 1.40 -10.36
N ILE A 218 6.55 1.26 -9.61
CA ILE A 218 7.72 2.12 -9.75
C ILE A 218 8.67 1.48 -10.76
N ARG A 219 8.97 2.22 -11.83
CA ARG A 219 9.98 1.86 -12.82
C ARG A 219 11.01 2.96 -12.91
N LYS A 220 12.27 2.56 -13.02
CA LYS A 220 13.36 3.50 -13.22
C LYS A 220 14.22 3.04 -14.39
N TYR A 221 14.47 4.01 -15.26
CA TYR A 221 15.15 3.85 -16.53
C TYR A 221 16.49 4.57 -16.46
N GLN A 222 17.52 3.83 -16.83
CA GLN A 222 18.91 4.27 -16.88
C GLN A 222 19.47 3.83 -18.23
N ARG A 223 20.14 4.73 -18.95
CA ARG A 223 20.85 4.35 -20.17
C ARG A 223 22.09 3.54 -19.79
N LYS A 224 22.18 2.32 -20.31
CA LYS A 224 23.42 1.54 -20.29
C LYS A 224 24.30 1.97 -21.46
N THR A 225 25.61 1.92 -21.30
CA THR A 225 26.59 2.16 -22.38
C THR A 225 26.36 1.22 -23.58
N ASP A 226 26.80 1.67 -24.76
CA ASP A 226 26.33 1.35 -26.12
C ASP A 226 26.38 -0.12 -26.63
N GLU A 227 26.38 -1.14 -25.76
CA GLU A 227 26.38 -2.58 -26.17
C GLU A 227 24.99 -3.24 -26.17
N ASP A 228 23.93 -2.56 -25.73
CA ASP A 228 22.56 -3.10 -25.59
C ASP A 228 21.51 -2.34 -26.45
N GLU A 229 21.91 -1.68 -27.55
CA GLU A 229 20.98 -0.94 -28.42
C GLU A 229 19.87 -1.84 -29.02
N ASP A 230 20.09 -3.15 -29.13
CA ASP A 230 19.17 -4.09 -29.79
C ASP A 230 18.17 -4.81 -28.86
N LYS A 231 18.14 -4.51 -27.56
CA LYS A 231 17.08 -5.01 -26.66
C LYS A 231 16.34 -3.86 -26.01
N GLY A 232 15.47 -3.25 -26.82
CA GLY A 232 14.47 -2.27 -26.41
C GLY A 232 13.51 -2.78 -25.34
N SER A 233 13.96 -2.85 -24.08
CA SER A 233 13.05 -2.72 -22.94
C SER A 233 12.85 -1.24 -22.69
N SER A 234 11.89 -0.63 -23.39
CA SER A 234 11.51 0.78 -23.27
C SER A 234 10.98 1.18 -21.88
N ASP A 235 10.98 0.26 -20.93
CA ASP A 235 10.05 0.23 -19.81
C ASP A 235 10.76 0.21 -18.45
N GLY A 236 12.10 0.37 -18.43
CA GLY A 236 12.92 0.46 -17.21
C GLY A 236 12.89 -0.81 -16.35
N ASN A 237 13.69 -0.83 -15.28
CA ASN A 237 13.61 -1.89 -14.28
C ASN A 237 12.59 -1.52 -13.20
N ARG A 238 11.81 -2.49 -12.70
CA ARG A 238 10.97 -2.26 -11.51
C ARG A 238 11.86 -2.01 -10.29
N TRP A 239 11.40 -1.09 -9.45
CA TRP A 239 12.02 -0.71 -8.18
C TRP A 239 10.98 -0.70 -7.05
N ARG A 240 11.45 -0.56 -5.81
CA ARG A 240 10.60 -0.52 -4.61
C ARG A 240 10.46 0.89 -4.02
N THR A 241 11.38 1.78 -4.36
CA THR A 241 11.52 3.10 -3.75
C THR A 241 11.96 4.17 -4.72
N ILE A 242 11.70 5.40 -4.30
CA ILE A 242 12.13 6.63 -4.93
C ILE A 242 12.59 7.61 -3.84
N PRO A 243 13.52 8.51 -4.15
CA PRO A 243 14.03 9.47 -3.19
C PRO A 243 13.08 10.69 -3.08
N GLU A 244 12.95 11.28 -1.89
CA GLU A 244 12.16 12.51 -1.69
C GLU A 244 12.80 13.71 -2.39
N ASN A 245 14.12 13.82 -2.33
CA ASN A 245 14.92 14.85 -3.02
C ASN A 245 16.07 14.19 -3.81
N ASN A 246 17.05 14.95 -4.32
CA ASN A 246 18.15 14.35 -5.10
C ASN A 246 19.26 13.78 -4.21
N ASP A 247 19.43 14.30 -3.00
CA ASP A 247 20.43 13.87 -2.03
C ASP A 247 19.92 12.73 -1.13
N ASP A 248 18.62 12.43 -1.22
CA ASP A 248 17.96 11.43 -0.40
C ASP A 248 18.38 10.01 -0.83
N ARG A 249 19.13 9.36 0.06
CA ARG A 249 19.59 7.97 -0.10
C ARG A 249 18.76 6.97 0.70
N ARG A 250 17.69 7.42 1.39
CA ARG A 250 16.83 6.58 2.21
C ARG A 250 16.03 5.58 1.38
N ASP A 251 15.78 4.41 1.95
CA ASP A 251 14.82 3.45 1.42
C ASP A 251 13.41 3.79 1.93
N ASN A 252 12.75 4.76 1.28
CA ASN A 252 11.40 5.25 1.65
C ASN A 252 10.26 4.26 1.31
N CYS A 253 10.52 2.96 1.44
CA CYS A 253 9.69 1.86 0.95
C CYS A 253 8.36 1.81 1.72
N ALA A 254 8.42 1.85 3.05
CA ALA A 254 7.22 1.82 3.87
C ALA A 254 6.30 3.02 3.56
N ALA A 255 6.87 4.23 3.40
CA ALA A 255 6.09 5.43 3.15
C ALA A 255 5.25 5.36 1.87
N ILE A 256 5.82 4.79 0.83
CA ILE A 256 5.16 4.66 -0.48
C ILE A 256 4.19 3.47 -0.45
N ASN A 257 4.60 2.34 0.10
CA ASN A 257 3.91 1.06 -0.09
C ASN A 257 2.78 0.83 0.93
N GLU A 258 2.87 1.47 2.10
CA GLU A 258 1.82 1.39 3.12
C GLU A 258 0.75 2.48 2.96
N SER A 259 1.00 3.47 2.10
CA SER A 259 0.08 4.58 1.87
C SER A 259 -1.04 4.18 0.91
N PRO A 260 -2.32 4.22 1.33
CA PRO A 260 -3.47 3.90 0.49
C PRO A 260 -3.77 4.99 -0.55
N TYR A 261 -3.37 6.24 -0.30
CA TYR A 261 -3.65 7.36 -1.20
C TYR A 261 -2.40 7.82 -1.94
N PHE A 262 -2.55 7.95 -3.26
CA PHE A 262 -1.61 8.65 -4.13
C PHE A 262 -2.24 9.97 -4.58
N CYS A 263 -1.62 11.09 -4.23
CA CYS A 263 -2.11 12.44 -4.50
C CYS A 263 -1.24 13.11 -5.57
N LEU A 264 -1.89 13.69 -6.57
CA LEU A 264 -1.26 14.54 -7.57
C LEU A 264 -1.59 16.00 -7.28
N GLU A 265 -0.56 16.85 -7.18
CA GLU A 265 -0.71 18.30 -7.11
C GLU A 265 -0.47 18.91 -8.49
N LEU A 266 -1.53 19.42 -9.10
CA LEU A 266 -1.51 20.00 -10.43
C LEU A 266 -1.02 21.45 -10.37
N GLN A 267 -0.24 21.87 -11.38
CA GLN A 267 0.15 23.28 -11.48
C GLN A 267 -1.07 24.20 -11.70
N GLN A 268 -1.04 25.39 -11.10
CA GLN A 268 -2.14 26.36 -11.16
C GLN A 268 -2.50 26.83 -12.57
N ARG A 269 -1.57 26.74 -13.52
CA ARG A 269 -1.77 27.16 -14.91
C ARG A 269 -2.67 26.24 -15.73
N ILE A 270 -3.03 25.05 -15.23
CA ILE A 270 -3.90 24.12 -15.94
C ILE A 270 -5.32 24.70 -16.04
N PRO A 271 -5.85 24.92 -17.26
CA PRO A 271 -7.20 25.48 -17.44
C PRO A 271 -8.32 24.56 -16.95
N ASP A 272 -9.43 25.16 -16.53
CA ASP A 272 -10.62 24.44 -16.02
C ASP A 272 -11.22 23.47 -17.04
N HIS A 273 -11.21 23.83 -18.33
CA HIS A 273 -11.74 22.96 -19.38
C HIS A 273 -10.93 21.66 -19.52
N ILE A 274 -9.60 21.72 -19.35
CA ILE A 274 -8.73 20.54 -19.36
C ILE A 274 -9.00 19.66 -18.14
N LEU A 275 -9.13 20.26 -16.95
CA LEU A 275 -9.47 19.52 -15.74
C LEU A 275 -10.85 18.85 -15.87
N TYR A 276 -11.83 19.54 -16.42
CA TYR A 276 -13.16 19.00 -16.68
C TYR A 276 -13.14 17.82 -17.67
N GLN A 277 -12.36 17.92 -18.76
CA GLN A 277 -12.14 16.82 -19.70
C GLN A 277 -11.48 15.61 -19.02
N LEU A 278 -10.45 15.86 -18.21
CA LEU A 278 -9.73 14.82 -17.47
C LEU A 278 -10.65 14.06 -16.52
N ILE A 279 -11.42 14.75 -15.68
CA ILE A 279 -12.32 14.09 -14.72
C ILE A 279 -13.49 13.38 -15.41
N SER A 280 -13.97 13.91 -16.54
CA SER A 280 -14.98 13.24 -17.37
C SER A 280 -14.47 11.90 -17.87
N ARG A 281 -13.24 11.89 -18.39
CA ARG A 281 -12.59 10.66 -18.85
C ARG A 281 -12.31 9.67 -17.75
N LEU A 282 -11.72 10.11 -16.64
CA LEU A 282 -11.44 9.27 -15.49
C LEU A 282 -12.70 8.59 -14.98
N ARG A 283 -13.81 9.32 -14.89
CA ARG A 283 -15.08 8.76 -14.47
C ARG A 283 -15.60 7.68 -15.42
N VAL A 284 -15.54 7.92 -16.74
CA VAL A 284 -16.03 6.95 -17.74
C VAL A 284 -15.19 5.68 -17.71
N ARG A 285 -13.86 5.81 -17.66
CA ARG A 285 -12.94 4.65 -17.72
C ARG A 285 -12.79 3.91 -16.40
N ALA A 286 -12.68 4.62 -15.28
CA ALA A 286 -12.59 3.99 -13.95
C ALA A 286 -13.96 3.51 -13.43
N VAL A 287 -15.07 3.99 -14.01
CA VAL A 287 -16.44 3.67 -13.57
C VAL A 287 -16.65 4.04 -12.09
N LEU A 288 -16.09 5.17 -11.67
CA LEU A 288 -16.17 5.70 -10.31
C LEU A 288 -16.85 7.07 -10.29
N SER A 289 -17.60 7.36 -9.23
CA SER A 289 -18.06 8.73 -8.98
C SER A 289 -16.88 9.67 -8.73
N ILE A 290 -17.02 10.93 -9.15
CA ILE A 290 -16.07 11.99 -8.80
C ILE A 290 -16.57 12.69 -7.55
N GLU A 291 -15.70 12.79 -6.56
CA GLU A 291 -16.02 13.42 -5.28
C GLU A 291 -15.20 14.70 -5.09
N PHE A 292 -15.80 15.71 -4.46
CA PHE A 292 -15.15 16.97 -4.11
C PHE A 292 -15.25 17.20 -2.61
N ALA A 293 -14.12 17.45 -1.95
CA ALA A 293 -14.08 17.79 -0.52
C ALA A 293 -12.93 18.72 -0.21
N ASN A 294 -12.99 19.40 0.94
CA ASN A 294 -11.83 20.13 1.47
C ASN A 294 -11.00 19.17 2.31
N LEU A 295 -9.70 19.09 2.03
CA LEU A 295 -8.78 18.31 2.85
C LEU A 295 -7.73 19.23 3.46
N SER A 296 -7.59 19.14 4.79
CA SER A 296 -6.45 19.78 5.45
C SER A 296 -5.21 18.90 5.28
N TYR A 297 -4.14 19.48 4.75
CA TYR A 297 -2.86 18.81 4.59
C TYR A 297 -2.07 18.90 5.89
N VAL A 298 -1.58 17.77 6.36
CA VAL A 298 -0.76 17.68 7.56
C VAL A 298 0.41 16.76 7.25
N ASP A 299 1.64 17.24 7.44
CA ASP A 299 2.81 16.34 7.38
C ASP A 299 2.69 15.35 8.53
N ALA A 300 2.80 14.05 8.22
CA ALA A 300 2.61 13.04 9.25
C ALA A 300 3.69 13.18 10.33
N PRO A 301 3.30 13.11 11.61
CA PRO A 301 4.28 13.04 12.68
C PRO A 301 5.13 11.77 12.49
N VAL A 302 6.46 11.90 12.63
CA VAL A 302 7.38 10.75 12.67
C VAL A 302 6.85 9.78 13.72
N ARG A 303 6.58 8.52 13.37
CA ARG A 303 6.14 7.53 14.36
C ARG A 303 6.74 6.16 14.18
N PHE A 304 6.88 5.53 15.35
CA PHE A 304 7.82 4.49 15.74
C PHE A 304 7.24 3.08 15.62
N VAL A 305 8.14 2.10 15.78
CA VAL A 305 7.93 0.64 15.87
C VAL A 305 7.62 -0.04 14.55
N GLY A 306 8.65 -0.38 13.76
CA GLY A 306 8.49 -1.11 12.49
C GLY A 306 7.66 -0.35 11.44
N CYS A 307 7.37 0.90 11.75
CA CYS A 307 6.51 1.83 11.05
C CYS A 307 7.22 3.17 10.86
N ASP A 308 8.54 3.24 11.06
CA ASP A 308 9.24 4.46 10.66
C ASP A 308 9.29 4.50 9.14
N HIS A 309 8.51 5.43 8.60
CA HIS A 309 8.44 5.68 7.16
C HIS A 309 9.76 6.29 6.63
N ARG A 310 10.72 6.63 7.51
CA ARG A 310 11.94 7.40 7.23
C ARG A 310 13.26 6.72 7.63
N ILE A 311 13.30 5.54 8.24
CA ILE A 311 14.58 4.91 8.66
C ILE A 311 15.27 4.26 7.46
N TYR A 312 16.11 5.04 6.78
CA TYR A 312 17.51 4.72 6.44
C TYR A 312 18.24 6.02 6.05
N ALA A 313 18.22 7.02 6.92
CA ALA A 313 19.18 8.11 6.88
C ALA A 313 20.10 7.94 8.07
N SER A 314 21.24 7.30 7.84
CA SER A 314 22.47 7.66 8.53
C SER A 314 23.53 7.85 7.46
N ASP A 315 24.13 9.04 7.47
CA ASP A 315 25.45 9.25 6.92
C ASP A 315 26.38 8.23 7.57
N GLU A 316 26.95 7.34 6.76
CA GLU A 316 28.35 6.94 6.87
C GLU A 316 28.74 6.13 5.63
N ILE A 317 29.61 6.76 4.83
CA ILE A 317 30.66 6.19 3.99
C ILE A 317 30.53 4.68 3.73
N ILE A 318 30.22 4.33 2.48
CA ILE A 318 30.55 3.02 1.93
C ILE A 318 32.08 2.94 1.86
N SER A 319 32.69 2.42 2.92
CA SER A 319 33.98 1.73 2.86
C SER A 319 33.73 0.30 3.30
N SER A 320 33.79 -0.60 2.32
CA SER A 320 34.07 -2.03 2.44
C SER A 320 34.12 -2.62 3.86
N ASN A 321 32.97 -3.09 4.35
CA ASN A 321 32.81 -4.37 5.04
C ASN A 321 31.32 -4.58 5.36
N GLU A 322 30.83 -5.79 5.11
CA GLU A 322 29.46 -6.21 5.38
C GLU A 322 29.14 -6.11 6.89
N GLN A 323 28.52 -5.01 7.32
CA GLN A 323 27.83 -4.93 8.61
C GLN A 323 26.43 -4.36 8.39
N ILE A 324 25.45 -5.15 8.79
CA ILE A 324 24.02 -4.83 8.80
C ILE A 324 23.83 -3.72 9.84
N SER A 325 23.65 -2.47 9.40
CA SER A 325 23.43 -1.32 10.29
C SER A 325 22.07 -1.44 10.98
N GLU A 326 22.08 -1.44 12.31
CA GLU A 326 20.87 -1.46 13.13
C GLU A 326 20.17 -0.08 13.16
N PRO A 327 18.83 -0.03 13.23
CA PRO A 327 18.07 1.22 13.23
C PRO A 327 18.31 2.08 14.49
N LEU A 328 18.32 3.41 14.32
CA LEU A 328 18.55 4.42 15.39
C LEU A 328 17.55 4.32 16.57
N PHE A 329 16.40 3.69 16.33
CA PHE A 329 15.42 3.34 17.35
C PHE A 329 15.10 1.86 17.26
N SER A 330 14.85 1.23 18.42
CA SER A 330 14.34 -0.14 18.44
C SER A 330 13.12 -0.23 17.51
N PRO A 331 13.11 -1.19 16.57
CA PRO A 331 11.98 -1.38 15.67
C PRO A 331 10.71 -1.78 16.43
N VAL A 332 10.77 -2.01 17.75
CA VAL A 332 9.62 -2.27 18.61
C VAL A 332 9.73 -1.54 19.94
N ASP A 333 8.60 -1.02 20.44
CA ASP A 333 8.50 -0.41 21.76
C ASP A 333 8.58 -1.54 22.80
N ALA A 334 9.66 -1.55 23.57
CA ALA A 334 10.00 -2.66 24.45
C ALA A 334 8.99 -2.86 25.60
N GLU A 335 8.20 -1.84 25.95
CA GLU A 335 7.15 -1.98 26.96
C GLU A 335 5.90 -2.62 26.35
N CYS A 336 5.46 -2.13 25.19
CA CYS A 336 4.35 -2.67 24.44
C CYS A 336 4.60 -4.14 24.06
N GLU A 337 5.79 -4.44 23.52
CA GLU A 337 6.22 -5.79 23.18
C GLU A 337 6.14 -6.72 24.41
N ARG A 338 6.68 -6.27 25.54
CA ARG A 338 6.66 -7.02 26.79
C ARG A 338 5.25 -7.30 27.27
N LYS A 339 4.36 -6.29 27.27
CA LYS A 339 2.95 -6.44 27.66
C LYS A 339 2.22 -7.50 26.82
N ILE A 340 2.47 -7.52 25.51
CA ILE A 340 1.87 -8.51 24.61
C ILE A 340 2.47 -9.89 24.87
N ARG A 341 3.80 -9.97 24.99
CA ARG A 341 4.54 -11.22 25.24
C ARG A 341 4.17 -11.88 26.56
N ASP A 342 3.87 -11.09 27.60
CA ASP A 342 3.44 -11.61 28.91
C ASP A 342 2.13 -12.42 28.82
N CYS A 343 1.35 -12.28 27.73
CA CYS A 343 0.19 -13.13 27.48
C CYS A 343 0.57 -14.55 27.04
N ASN A 344 1.79 -14.76 26.53
CA ASN A 344 2.36 -16.02 26.07
C ASN A 344 1.46 -16.78 25.06
N VAL A 345 0.83 -16.04 24.14
CA VAL A 345 -0.02 -16.60 23.09
C VAL A 345 0.32 -15.95 21.75
N PHE A 346 1.01 -16.70 20.89
CA PHE A 346 1.45 -16.23 19.57
C PHE A 346 0.30 -15.82 18.64
N GLY A 347 -0.91 -16.37 18.82
CA GLY A 347 -2.10 -15.91 18.09
C GLY A 347 -2.40 -14.44 18.29
N LEU A 348 -2.21 -13.94 19.50
CA LEU A 348 -2.44 -12.53 19.80
C LEU A 348 -1.39 -11.65 19.11
N GLU A 349 -0.11 -11.99 19.26
CA GLU A 349 1.00 -11.29 18.60
C GLU A 349 0.83 -11.28 17.08
N TYR A 350 0.49 -12.43 16.51
CA TYR A 350 0.25 -12.59 15.08
C TYR A 350 -0.91 -11.71 14.59
N LEU A 351 -2.04 -11.67 15.30
CA LEU A 351 -3.20 -10.89 14.88
C LEU A 351 -2.97 -9.38 15.04
N ILE A 352 -2.24 -8.94 16.07
CA ILE A 352 -1.83 -7.54 16.20
C ILE A 352 -0.89 -7.16 15.06
N ALA A 353 0.12 -7.99 14.76
CA ALA A 353 1.01 -7.78 13.63
C ALA A 353 0.25 -7.80 12.29
N ALA A 354 -0.75 -8.66 12.15
CA ALA A 354 -1.63 -8.71 10.99
C ALA A 354 -2.41 -7.42 10.83
N LEU A 355 -3.06 -6.92 11.88
CA LEU A 355 -3.77 -5.65 11.82
C LEU A 355 -2.83 -4.52 11.38
N LEU A 356 -1.63 -4.42 11.97
CA LEU A 356 -0.64 -3.40 11.61
C LEU A 356 -0.10 -3.54 10.18
N SER A 357 -0.04 -4.74 9.62
CA SER A 357 0.42 -4.97 8.24
C SER A 357 -0.48 -4.33 7.14
N ARG A 358 -1.69 -3.86 7.51
CA ARG A 358 -2.58 -3.12 6.59
C ARG A 358 -2.07 -1.71 6.27
N GLY A 359 -1.01 -1.26 6.93
CA GLY A 359 -0.32 -0.01 6.62
C GLY A 359 -1.01 1.19 7.22
N ALA A 360 -0.87 2.34 6.56
CA ALA A 360 -1.28 3.65 7.05
C ALA A 360 -2.75 3.73 7.50
N VAL A 361 -3.66 3.01 6.81
CA VAL A 361 -5.09 2.97 7.14
C VAL A 361 -5.36 2.56 8.60
N VAL A 362 -4.52 1.68 9.13
CA VAL A 362 -4.57 1.21 10.52
C VAL A 362 -3.59 1.99 11.39
N LYS A 363 -2.34 2.11 10.93
CA LYS A 363 -1.24 2.71 11.69
C LYS A 363 -1.56 4.15 12.07
N ASP A 364 -2.19 4.93 11.20
CA ASP A 364 -2.50 6.33 11.50
C ASP A 364 -3.64 6.52 12.52
N GLN A 365 -4.40 5.47 12.81
CA GLN A 365 -5.40 5.48 13.88
C GLN A 365 -4.81 5.10 15.24
N ILE A 366 -3.88 4.14 15.25
CA ILE A 366 -3.36 3.51 16.48
C ILE A 366 -2.01 4.12 16.88
N LEU A 367 -1.09 4.19 15.92
CA LEU A 367 0.28 4.67 16.07
C LEU A 367 0.40 6.15 15.76
N ILE A 368 -0.69 6.89 15.98
CA ILE A 368 -0.63 8.33 16.08
C ILE A 368 0.20 8.62 17.35
N ASP A 369 -0.32 8.94 18.51
CA ASP A 369 0.53 9.15 19.71
C ASP A 369 0.65 7.90 20.59
N ASN A 370 1.67 7.88 21.46
CA ASN A 370 1.88 6.80 22.43
C ASN A 370 0.63 6.54 23.28
N LYS A 371 -0.09 7.59 23.68
CA LYS A 371 -1.32 7.46 24.48
C LYS A 371 -2.40 6.70 23.72
N THR A 372 -2.59 6.98 22.44
CA THR A 372 -3.56 6.28 21.58
C THR A 372 -3.16 4.83 21.35
N ARG A 373 -1.87 4.58 21.08
CA ARG A 373 -1.32 3.23 20.96
C ARG A 373 -1.56 2.43 22.23
N ASP A 374 -1.14 2.96 23.37
CA ASP A 374 -1.21 2.29 24.66
C ASP A 374 -2.67 2.02 25.03
N ALA A 375 -3.58 2.98 24.79
CA ALA A 375 -5.01 2.76 25.00
C ALA A 375 -5.59 1.62 24.14
N PHE A 376 -5.19 1.51 22.87
CA PHE A 376 -5.66 0.44 21.99
C PHE A 376 -5.12 -0.93 22.43
N ILE A 377 -3.82 -0.99 22.74
CA ILE A 377 -3.16 -2.22 23.19
C ILE A 377 -3.71 -2.66 24.55
N ASP A 378 -3.82 -1.75 25.52
CA ASP A 378 -4.35 -2.07 26.84
C ASP A 378 -5.83 -2.52 26.77
N MET A 379 -6.63 -1.95 25.86
CA MET A 379 -7.99 -2.43 25.57
C MET A 379 -7.96 -3.89 25.09
N ILE A 380 -7.15 -4.21 24.06
CA ILE A 380 -7.03 -5.58 23.55
C ILE A 380 -6.58 -6.52 24.65
N LEU A 381 -5.54 -6.17 25.40
CA LEU A 381 -4.97 -7.01 26.46
C LEU A 381 -5.97 -7.24 27.60
N GLN A 382 -6.74 -6.22 27.98
CA GLN A 382 -7.80 -6.37 28.97
C GLN A 382 -8.88 -7.35 28.47
N THR A 383 -9.36 -7.17 27.23
CA THR A 383 -10.35 -8.09 26.66
C THR A 383 -9.83 -9.52 26.55
N PHE A 384 -8.54 -9.69 26.24
CA PHE A 384 -7.88 -10.98 26.11
C PHE A 384 -7.77 -11.69 27.47
N ARG A 385 -7.50 -10.95 28.55
CA ARG A 385 -7.52 -11.47 29.92
C ARG A 385 -8.92 -11.91 30.34
N ASP A 386 -9.97 -11.20 29.88
CA ASP A 386 -11.36 -11.59 30.14
C ASP A 386 -11.74 -12.87 29.38
N ASN A 387 -11.48 -12.94 28.06
CA ASN A 387 -11.77 -14.10 27.23
C ASN A 387 -10.85 -14.16 25.99
N LYS A 388 -9.92 -15.12 26.01
CA LYS A 388 -8.89 -15.29 24.97
C LYS A 388 -9.47 -15.57 23.59
N GLU A 389 -10.32 -16.58 23.47
CA GLU A 389 -10.86 -17.07 22.19
C GLU A 389 -11.73 -16.01 21.51
N LEU A 390 -12.59 -15.36 22.30
CA LEU A 390 -13.44 -14.27 21.82
C LEU A 390 -12.63 -13.09 21.30
N THR A 391 -11.53 -12.72 21.98
CA THR A 391 -10.67 -11.61 21.54
C THR A 391 -9.92 -11.95 20.26
N LEU A 392 -9.42 -13.18 20.10
CA LEU A 392 -8.78 -13.61 18.87
C LEU A 392 -9.76 -13.56 17.69
N GLU A 393 -10.95 -14.14 17.84
CA GLU A 393 -12.01 -14.09 16.83
C GLU A 393 -12.44 -12.65 16.51
N ALA A 394 -12.54 -11.77 17.52
CA ALA A 394 -12.87 -10.36 17.30
C ALA A 394 -11.78 -9.64 16.50
N LEU A 395 -10.51 -9.94 16.73
CA LEU A 395 -9.39 -9.40 15.93
C LEU A 395 -9.42 -9.94 14.50
N GLU A 396 -9.73 -11.21 14.28
CA GLU A 396 -9.88 -11.79 12.94
C GLU A 396 -10.99 -11.09 12.15
N ARG A 397 -12.16 -10.89 12.76
CA ARG A 397 -13.27 -10.14 12.13
C ARG A 397 -12.94 -8.67 11.92
N LEU A 398 -12.20 -8.04 12.83
CA LEU A 398 -11.74 -6.66 12.67
C LEU A 398 -10.83 -6.54 11.45
N ILE A 399 -9.91 -7.48 11.27
CA ILE A 399 -9.01 -7.52 10.12
C ILE A 399 -9.80 -7.69 8.81
N ASN A 400 -10.75 -8.62 8.76
CA ASN A 400 -11.59 -8.81 7.58
C ASN A 400 -12.42 -7.55 7.26
N MET A 401 -12.97 -6.89 8.28
CA MET A 401 -13.68 -5.62 8.13
C MET A 401 -12.77 -4.53 7.53
N VAL A 402 -11.52 -4.43 7.98
CA VAL A 402 -10.54 -3.49 7.41
C VAL A 402 -10.27 -3.79 5.94
N ASP A 403 -10.15 -5.07 5.57
CA ASP A 403 -9.84 -5.49 4.19
C ASP A 403 -11.04 -5.28 3.23
N GLU A 404 -12.28 -5.44 3.72
CA GLU A 404 -13.51 -5.35 2.92
C GLU A 404 -14.08 -3.93 2.79
N THR A 405 -13.80 -3.05 3.77
CA THR A 405 -14.38 -1.70 3.79
C THR A 405 -13.65 -0.71 2.89
N LYS A 406 -14.42 0.18 2.23
CA LYS A 406 -13.86 1.26 1.40
C LYS A 406 -13.23 2.39 2.22
N GLN A 407 -13.79 2.65 3.40
CA GLN A 407 -13.28 3.57 4.39
C GLN A 407 -13.29 2.86 5.72
N VAL A 408 -12.12 2.76 6.33
CA VAL A 408 -11.99 2.07 7.59
C VAL A 408 -12.53 2.96 8.71
N PRO A 409 -13.53 2.49 9.47
CA PRO A 409 -14.07 3.21 10.61
C PRO A 409 -13.08 3.25 11.78
N CYS A 410 -13.48 3.90 12.88
CA CYS A 410 -12.70 3.93 14.11
C CYS A 410 -12.48 2.51 14.67
N LEU A 411 -11.22 2.05 14.67
CA LEU A 411 -10.89 0.68 15.07
C LEU A 411 -11.30 0.32 16.49
N PHE A 412 -11.28 1.29 17.42
CA PHE A 412 -11.74 1.09 18.81
C PHE A 412 -13.21 0.70 18.86
N THR A 413 -14.08 1.55 18.28
CA THR A 413 -15.52 1.35 18.28
C THR A 413 -15.91 0.11 17.48
N SER A 414 -15.23 -0.15 16.36
CA SER A 414 -15.48 -1.35 15.57
C SER A 414 -15.12 -2.63 16.33
N PHE A 415 -13.97 -2.67 17.01
CA PHE A 415 -13.57 -3.81 17.82
C PHE A 415 -14.57 -4.10 18.93
N GLU A 416 -15.03 -3.08 19.67
CA GLU A 416 -16.04 -3.23 20.71
C GLU A 416 -17.38 -3.74 20.17
N LYS A 417 -17.85 -3.19 19.03
CA LYS A 417 -19.08 -3.66 18.37
C LYS A 417 -18.98 -5.13 17.94
N ILE A 418 -17.85 -5.52 17.33
CA ILE A 418 -17.59 -6.91 16.92
C ILE A 418 -17.61 -7.83 18.13
N ARG A 419 -16.89 -7.47 19.20
CA ARG A 419 -16.86 -8.23 20.46
C ARG A 419 -18.25 -8.39 21.07
N ASN A 420 -19.03 -7.32 21.12
CA ASN A 420 -20.39 -7.35 21.68
C ASN A 420 -21.35 -8.22 20.85
N SER A 421 -21.19 -8.22 19.52
CA SER A 421 -21.94 -9.12 18.63
C SER A 421 -21.56 -10.58 18.86
N LEU A 422 -20.26 -10.85 18.95
CA LEU A 422 -19.70 -12.17 19.24
C LEU A 422 -20.15 -12.75 20.58
N LEU A 423 -20.24 -11.92 21.63
CA LEU A 423 -20.73 -12.34 22.94
C LEU A 423 -22.15 -12.93 22.88
N ARG A 424 -22.98 -12.46 21.95
CA ARG A 424 -24.35 -12.97 21.75
C ARG A 424 -24.40 -14.31 21.02
N GLN A 425 -23.32 -14.69 20.34
CA GLN A 425 -23.23 -15.88 19.49
C GLN A 425 -22.23 -16.91 20.03
N LYS A 426 -21.80 -16.77 21.28
CA LYS A 426 -20.71 -17.55 21.86
C LYS A 426 -20.91 -19.07 21.75
N ASP A 427 -22.11 -19.55 22.09
CA ASP A 427 -22.40 -20.99 22.13
C ASP A 427 -22.32 -21.64 20.74
N VAL A 428 -22.79 -20.93 19.71
CA VAL A 428 -22.74 -21.37 18.32
C VAL A 428 -21.29 -21.46 17.81
N MET A 429 -20.44 -20.50 18.20
CA MET A 429 -19.04 -20.51 17.80
C MET A 429 -18.31 -21.73 18.38
N GLU A 430 -18.50 -22.02 19.67
CA GLU A 430 -17.87 -23.16 20.32
C GLU A 430 -18.25 -24.48 19.63
N GLU A 431 -19.52 -24.65 19.26
CA GLU A 431 -19.98 -25.84 18.54
C GLU A 431 -19.26 -26.02 17.19
N ILE A 432 -19.14 -24.94 16.41
CA ILE A 432 -18.41 -24.94 15.12
C ILE A 432 -16.94 -25.29 15.32
N TYR A 433 -16.27 -24.73 16.33
CA TYR A 433 -14.87 -25.03 16.63
C TYR A 433 -14.64 -26.51 16.96
N GLN A 434 -15.53 -27.10 17.76
CA GLN A 434 -15.46 -28.52 18.11
C GLN A 434 -15.74 -29.42 16.90
N GLU A 435 -16.70 -29.06 16.05
CA GLU A 435 -17.01 -29.79 14.82
C GLU A 435 -15.81 -29.78 13.86
N ASN A 436 -15.26 -28.59 13.56
CA ASN A 436 -14.08 -28.44 12.70
C ASN A 436 -12.89 -29.28 13.20
N LYS A 437 -12.67 -29.29 14.51
CA LYS A 437 -11.61 -30.09 15.13
C LYS A 437 -11.86 -31.60 14.99
N ARG A 438 -13.10 -32.06 15.11
CA ARG A 438 -13.49 -33.47 14.88
C ARG A 438 -13.28 -33.89 13.44
N GLU A 439 -13.56 -32.99 12.49
CA GLU A 439 -13.32 -33.21 11.07
C GLU A 439 -11.83 -33.13 10.68
N GLY A 440 -10.95 -32.76 11.61
CA GLY A 440 -9.50 -32.72 11.45
C GLY A 440 -8.97 -31.42 10.84
N TYR A 441 -9.79 -30.37 10.79
CA TYR A 441 -9.33 -29.05 10.35
C TYR A 441 -8.47 -28.38 11.41
N GLN A 442 -7.51 -27.59 10.93
CA GLN A 442 -6.59 -26.83 11.75
C GLN A 442 -6.50 -25.40 11.20
N HIS A 443 -6.48 -24.40 12.07
CA HIS A 443 -6.17 -23.03 11.69
C HIS A 443 -4.68 -22.92 11.41
N VAL A 444 -4.34 -22.49 10.20
CA VAL A 444 -2.95 -22.30 9.78
C VAL A 444 -2.75 -20.84 9.41
N ARG A 445 -1.79 -20.20 10.08
CA ARG A 445 -1.42 -18.81 9.81
C ARG A 445 -0.82 -18.67 8.41
N LYS A 446 -1.11 -17.56 7.74
CA LYS A 446 -0.68 -17.34 6.37
C LYS A 446 -0.14 -15.93 6.17
N VAL A 447 0.96 -15.82 5.45
CA VAL A 447 1.59 -14.56 5.08
C VAL A 447 1.71 -14.48 3.57
N ILE A 448 1.26 -13.36 3.01
CA ILE A 448 1.45 -13.01 1.62
C ILE A 448 2.64 -12.06 1.56
N ILE A 449 3.66 -12.44 0.83
CA ILE A 449 4.87 -11.64 0.63
C ILE A 449 4.84 -11.09 -0.79
N THR A 450 4.89 -9.77 -0.89
CA THR A 450 5.00 -9.05 -2.15
C THR A 450 6.36 -8.39 -2.28
N PRO A 451 6.74 -7.84 -3.45
CA PRO A 451 7.97 -7.07 -3.58
C PRO A 451 8.09 -5.93 -2.58
N THR A 452 6.97 -5.33 -2.18
CA THR A 452 6.96 -4.14 -1.35
C THR A 452 6.40 -4.33 0.05
N ARG A 453 5.64 -5.39 0.32
CA ARG A 453 4.92 -5.59 1.59
C ARG A 453 4.98 -7.03 2.08
N VAL A 454 4.84 -7.19 3.39
CA VAL A 454 4.58 -8.46 4.06
C VAL A 454 3.21 -8.34 4.72
N LEU A 455 2.24 -9.12 4.25
CA LEU A 455 0.85 -9.07 4.68
C LEU A 455 0.51 -10.36 5.43
N LEU A 456 0.34 -10.28 6.75
CA LEU A 456 -0.13 -11.42 7.53
C LEU A 456 -1.65 -11.45 7.39
N VAL A 457 -2.25 -12.55 6.94
CA VAL A 457 -3.70 -12.65 6.79
C VAL A 457 -4.34 -13.41 7.95
N VAL A 458 -5.65 -13.30 8.10
CA VAL A 458 -6.41 -14.11 9.07
C VAL A 458 -6.08 -15.60 8.86
N PRO A 459 -5.87 -16.40 9.94
CA PRO A 459 -5.57 -17.82 9.81
C PRO A 459 -6.61 -18.56 8.95
N GLU A 460 -6.15 -19.39 8.03
CA GLU A 460 -7.03 -20.18 7.17
C GLU A 460 -7.36 -21.52 7.84
N LEU A 461 -8.63 -21.92 7.81
CA LEU A 461 -9.05 -23.25 8.22
C LEU A 461 -8.69 -24.26 7.10
N LEU A 462 -7.75 -25.16 7.37
CA LEU A 462 -7.25 -26.13 6.39
C LEU A 462 -7.34 -27.55 6.93
N MET A 463 -7.61 -28.51 6.03
CA MET A 463 -7.47 -29.93 6.36
C MET A 463 -5.99 -30.21 6.72
N GLY A 464 -5.77 -30.83 7.88
CA GLY A 464 -4.42 -31.18 8.34
C GLY A 464 -3.66 -32.02 7.30
N ASN A 465 -2.37 -31.73 7.13
CA ASN A 465 -1.45 -32.61 6.39
C ASN A 465 -0.59 -33.42 7.36
N ARG A 466 0.18 -34.40 6.85
CA ARG A 466 1.02 -35.27 7.71
C ARG A 466 1.97 -34.46 8.60
N VAL A 467 2.56 -33.40 8.07
CA VAL A 467 3.51 -32.55 8.80
C VAL A 467 2.81 -31.76 9.90
N LEU A 468 1.71 -31.09 9.58
CA LEU A 468 0.93 -30.30 10.57
C LEU A 468 0.40 -31.19 11.71
N ARG A 469 -0.16 -32.36 11.38
CA ARG A 469 -0.67 -33.30 12.41
C ARG A 469 0.41 -33.83 13.34
N THR A 470 1.64 -33.98 12.84
CA THR A 470 2.74 -34.57 13.61
C THR A 470 3.47 -33.51 14.44
N PHE A 471 3.72 -32.34 13.85
CA PHE A 471 4.65 -31.33 14.37
C PHE A 471 3.99 -30.01 14.78
N ASP A 472 2.72 -29.77 14.43
CA ASP A 472 2.04 -28.49 14.70
C ASP A 472 0.60 -28.70 15.20
N LYS A 473 0.47 -29.43 16.31
CA LYS A 473 -0.86 -29.78 16.85
C LYS A 473 -1.63 -28.59 17.40
N ASP A 474 -0.92 -27.56 17.86
CA ASP A 474 -1.45 -26.31 18.39
C ASP A 474 -1.56 -25.20 17.34
N GLY A 475 -1.11 -25.44 16.10
CA GLY A 475 -1.21 -24.51 14.97
C GLY A 475 -0.27 -23.31 15.06
N ASN A 476 0.65 -23.28 16.03
CA ASN A 476 1.54 -22.14 16.32
C ASN A 476 2.93 -22.27 15.71
N GLY A 477 3.33 -23.47 15.31
CA GLY A 477 4.64 -23.75 14.75
C GLY A 477 4.72 -23.54 13.24
N ALA A 478 3.66 -23.85 12.48
CA ALA A 478 3.70 -23.72 11.03
C ALA A 478 3.15 -22.39 10.51
N LEU A 479 3.77 -21.90 9.43
CA LEU A 479 3.38 -20.67 8.76
C LEU A 479 3.31 -20.91 7.25
N ARG A 480 2.18 -20.61 6.63
CA ARG A 480 2.03 -20.70 5.18
C ARG A 480 2.48 -19.40 4.53
N ILE A 481 3.47 -19.45 3.65
CA ILE A 481 3.93 -18.30 2.86
C ILE A 481 3.36 -18.40 1.45
N GLN A 482 2.97 -17.27 0.87
CA GLN A 482 2.58 -17.15 -0.54
C GLN A 482 3.24 -15.91 -1.16
N PHE A 483 3.96 -16.09 -2.26
CA PHE A 483 4.60 -14.97 -2.98
C PHE A 483 3.69 -14.45 -4.09
N ARG A 484 3.31 -13.18 -4.01
CA ARG A 484 2.48 -12.48 -5.00
C ARG A 484 3.17 -11.20 -5.46
N ASP A 485 2.75 -10.66 -6.59
CA ASP A 485 3.04 -9.27 -6.92
C ASP A 485 2.12 -8.33 -6.10
N ASP A 486 2.39 -7.03 -6.09
CA ASP A 486 1.66 -6.05 -5.28
C ASP A 486 0.18 -5.92 -5.68
N ASP A 487 -0.14 -6.25 -6.94
CA ASP A 487 -1.51 -6.33 -7.45
C ASP A 487 -2.24 -7.66 -7.13
N GLY A 488 -1.59 -8.55 -6.38
CA GLY A 488 -2.11 -9.86 -5.99
C GLY A 488 -1.91 -10.95 -7.06
N THR A 489 -1.36 -10.62 -8.24
CA THR A 489 -1.10 -11.61 -9.29
C THR A 489 0.10 -12.50 -8.93
N PRO A 490 0.29 -13.67 -9.58
CA PRO A 490 1.45 -14.50 -9.34
C PRO A 490 2.76 -13.76 -9.67
N LEU A 491 3.71 -13.78 -8.73
CA LEU A 491 5.04 -13.23 -8.93
C LEU A 491 5.78 -13.99 -10.05
N ARG A 492 6.15 -13.30 -11.13
CA ARG A 492 6.79 -13.90 -12.32
C ARG A 492 8.02 -13.11 -12.73
N LEU A 493 9.11 -13.82 -13.05
CA LEU A 493 10.38 -13.23 -13.48
C LEU A 493 10.22 -12.24 -14.64
N ASN A 494 9.40 -12.60 -15.64
CA ASN A 494 9.19 -11.77 -16.83
C ASN A 494 8.46 -10.45 -16.55
N THR A 495 7.70 -10.38 -15.44
CA THR A 495 6.93 -9.18 -15.07
C THR A 495 7.72 -8.28 -14.12
N VAL A 496 8.36 -8.86 -13.11
CA VAL A 496 9.01 -8.08 -12.02
C VAL A 496 10.53 -7.94 -12.17
N GLY A 497 11.16 -8.79 -12.99
CA GLY A 497 12.61 -8.82 -13.17
C GLY A 497 13.36 -9.61 -12.10
N LEU A 498 14.60 -9.99 -12.41
CA LEU A 498 15.44 -10.85 -11.56
C LEU A 498 15.74 -10.23 -10.20
N PHE A 499 15.96 -8.91 -10.16
CA PHE A 499 16.28 -8.18 -8.93
C PHE A 499 15.17 -8.36 -7.87
N LEU A 500 13.90 -8.17 -8.23
CA LEU A 500 12.79 -8.32 -7.29
C LEU A 500 12.57 -9.78 -6.89
N ILE A 501 12.73 -10.74 -7.80
CA ILE A 501 12.67 -12.17 -7.45
C ILE A 501 13.75 -12.54 -6.42
N GLN A 502 14.99 -12.10 -6.62
CA GLN A 502 16.08 -12.37 -5.69
C GLN A 502 15.86 -11.67 -4.34
N SER A 503 15.59 -10.36 -4.38
CA SER A 503 15.45 -9.56 -3.16
C SER A 503 14.19 -9.90 -2.35
N THR A 504 13.15 -10.47 -2.96
CA THR A 504 11.94 -10.95 -2.27
C THR A 504 12.04 -12.44 -2.00
N THR A 505 11.82 -13.29 -3.01
CA THR A 505 11.63 -14.72 -2.83
C THR A 505 12.88 -15.43 -2.33
N PHE A 506 14.04 -15.18 -2.95
CA PHE A 506 15.28 -15.87 -2.55
C PHE A 506 15.72 -15.47 -1.14
N ASN A 507 15.67 -14.18 -0.81
CA ASN A 507 15.99 -13.70 0.53
C ASN A 507 15.07 -14.28 1.60
N THR A 508 13.75 -14.26 1.38
CA THR A 508 12.79 -14.84 2.33
C THR A 508 13.02 -16.36 2.51
N LEU A 509 13.20 -17.11 1.42
CA LEU A 509 13.42 -18.56 1.51
C LEU A 509 14.74 -18.91 2.22
N SER A 510 15.79 -18.11 2.02
CA SER A 510 17.12 -18.38 2.57
C SER A 510 17.27 -17.92 4.02
N ARG A 511 16.68 -16.76 4.36
CA ARG A 511 16.85 -16.12 5.68
C ARG A 511 15.69 -16.37 6.63
N GLY A 512 14.54 -16.81 6.14
CA GLY A 512 13.31 -16.85 6.92
C GLY A 512 12.66 -15.47 7.08
N ILE A 513 11.66 -15.39 7.95
CA ILE A 513 11.02 -14.15 8.38
C ILE A 513 10.78 -14.16 9.89
N TYR A 514 10.67 -12.97 10.48
CA TYR A 514 10.32 -12.81 11.88
C TYR A 514 8.88 -12.31 12.03
N ILE A 515 8.16 -12.87 12.99
CA ILE A 515 6.89 -12.34 13.48
C ILE A 515 7.00 -12.30 15.00
N GLY A 516 7.05 -11.10 15.58
CA GLY A 516 7.48 -10.95 16.96
C GLY A 516 8.93 -11.42 17.12
N ASP A 517 9.19 -12.22 18.15
CA ASP A 517 10.48 -12.84 18.43
C ASP A 517 10.69 -14.19 17.72
N ARG A 518 9.64 -14.72 17.08
CA ARG A 518 9.68 -16.03 16.43
C ARG A 518 10.29 -15.95 15.03
N HIS A 519 11.26 -16.83 14.79
CA HIS A 519 11.93 -16.97 13.51
C HIS A 519 11.33 -18.13 12.72
N PHE A 520 10.63 -17.81 11.64
CA PHE A 520 10.07 -18.80 10.74
C PHE A 520 11.01 -19.04 9.56
N VAL A 521 11.45 -20.28 9.38
CA VAL A 521 12.34 -20.67 8.27
C VAL A 521 11.66 -21.63 7.33
N TYR A 522 12.13 -21.69 6.08
CA TYR A 522 11.59 -22.60 5.07
C TYR A 522 11.56 -24.03 5.60
N LEU A 523 10.42 -24.71 5.48
CA LEU A 523 10.23 -26.10 5.90
C LEU A 523 10.06 -27.02 4.68
N GLY A 524 9.15 -26.68 3.76
CA GLY A 524 8.83 -27.50 2.60
C GLY A 524 7.67 -26.94 1.80
N SER A 525 7.24 -27.63 0.74
CA SER A 525 6.12 -27.17 -0.09
C SER A 525 5.43 -28.36 -0.73
N SER A 526 4.10 -28.35 -0.78
CA SER A 526 3.36 -29.33 -1.60
C SER A 526 3.43 -28.95 -3.09
N ASN A 527 3.11 -29.89 -3.97
CA ASN A 527 3.07 -29.61 -5.42
C ASN A 527 2.03 -28.53 -5.78
N SER A 528 0.89 -28.47 -5.06
CA SER A 528 -0.12 -27.42 -5.27
C SER A 528 0.38 -26.05 -4.80
N GLN A 529 1.07 -26.00 -3.66
CA GLN A 529 1.69 -24.77 -3.17
C GLN A 529 2.76 -24.26 -4.13
N MET A 530 3.65 -25.12 -4.62
CA MET A 530 4.70 -24.69 -5.57
C MET A 530 4.13 -24.06 -6.84
N ARG A 531 3.03 -24.62 -7.39
CA ARG A 531 2.35 -24.03 -8.57
C ARG A 531 1.76 -22.65 -8.31
N ASP A 532 1.46 -22.35 -7.05
CA ASP A 532 0.85 -21.09 -6.62
C ASP A 532 1.85 -20.19 -5.88
N ASN A 533 3.15 -20.39 -6.10
CA ASN A 533 4.25 -19.67 -5.43
C ASN A 533 4.15 -19.70 -3.90
N GLY A 534 3.68 -20.81 -3.34
CA GLY A 534 3.49 -21.00 -1.91
C GLY A 534 4.46 -22.00 -1.31
N CYS A 535 4.62 -21.92 0.01
CA CYS A 535 5.42 -22.86 0.79
C CYS A 535 5.00 -22.86 2.27
N TYR A 536 5.50 -23.84 3.03
CA TYR A 536 5.44 -23.88 4.48
C TYR A 536 6.77 -23.45 5.08
N PHE A 537 6.68 -22.60 6.08
CA PHE A 537 7.73 -22.25 7.01
C PHE A 537 7.38 -22.82 8.38
N TYR A 538 8.37 -22.90 9.26
CA TYR A 538 8.21 -23.40 10.61
C TYR A 538 9.06 -22.61 11.60
N ASP A 539 8.56 -22.43 12.82
CA ASP A 539 9.26 -21.78 13.92
C ASP A 539 10.53 -22.56 14.28
N ASP A 540 11.69 -21.95 14.01
CA ASP A 540 12.98 -22.60 14.20
C ASP A 540 13.43 -22.64 15.67
N GLY A 541 12.71 -21.96 16.57
CA GLY A 541 13.01 -21.89 18.00
C GLY A 541 14.42 -21.38 18.26
N LYS A 542 15.28 -22.20 18.88
CA LYS A 542 16.71 -21.90 19.12
C LYS A 542 17.61 -22.23 17.92
N GLY A 543 17.03 -22.56 16.77
CA GLY A 543 17.72 -22.98 15.56
C GLY A 543 17.64 -24.49 15.29
N GLY A 544 17.37 -24.86 14.03
CA GLY A 544 17.47 -26.22 13.50
C GLY A 544 16.24 -27.11 13.68
N GLN A 545 15.11 -26.60 14.18
CA GLN A 545 13.88 -27.38 14.30
C GLN A 545 13.30 -27.76 12.94
N ALA A 546 13.27 -26.82 11.99
CA ALA A 546 12.79 -27.13 10.64
C ALA A 546 13.69 -28.18 9.94
N HIS A 547 14.98 -28.17 10.23
CA HIS A 547 15.92 -29.18 9.73
C HIS A 547 15.61 -30.57 10.29
N LYS A 548 15.44 -30.69 11.62
CA LYS A 548 15.07 -31.96 12.27
C LYS A 548 13.75 -32.51 11.74
N ILE A 549 12.76 -31.65 11.51
CA ILE A 549 11.48 -32.07 10.91
C ILE A 549 11.74 -32.66 9.52
N ARG A 550 12.51 -31.99 8.66
CA ARG A 550 12.84 -32.50 7.32
C ARG A 550 13.53 -33.87 7.36
N GLU A 551 14.43 -34.10 8.31
CA GLU A 551 15.08 -35.41 8.49
C GLU A 551 14.10 -36.53 8.86
N GLN A 552 13.05 -36.19 9.61
CA GLN A 552 11.99 -37.12 10.00
C GLN A 552 10.95 -37.38 8.89
N LEU A 553 10.92 -36.56 7.82
CA LEU A 553 10.00 -36.77 6.69
C LEU A 553 10.40 -37.98 5.82
N GLY A 554 11.68 -38.35 5.81
CA GLY A 554 12.20 -39.49 5.07
C GLY A 554 13.58 -39.26 4.48
N LYS A 555 14.11 -40.29 3.79
CA LYS A 555 15.37 -40.20 3.05
C LYS A 555 15.09 -39.75 1.62
N PHE A 556 15.58 -38.57 1.25
CA PHE A 556 15.43 -38.03 -0.09
C PHE A 556 16.79 -37.96 -0.81
N ASP A 557 16.77 -38.30 -2.10
CA ASP A 557 17.93 -38.17 -2.97
C ASP A 557 18.20 -36.69 -3.28
N ARG A 558 19.35 -36.18 -2.81
CA ARG A 558 19.76 -34.77 -2.99
C ARG A 558 20.42 -34.50 -4.35
N CYS A 559 20.70 -35.53 -5.16
CA CYS A 559 21.32 -35.36 -6.47
C CYS A 559 20.36 -34.76 -7.51
N ASN A 560 19.04 -34.98 -7.32
CA ASN A 560 18.00 -34.44 -8.19
C ASN A 560 17.02 -33.59 -7.38
N ILE A 561 17.30 -32.29 -7.28
CA ILE A 561 16.50 -31.34 -6.49
C ILE A 561 15.02 -31.33 -6.90
N PRO A 562 14.62 -31.27 -8.19
CA PRO A 562 13.19 -31.33 -8.54
C PRO A 562 12.49 -32.61 -8.05
N LYS A 563 13.13 -33.77 -8.20
CA LYS A 563 12.59 -35.06 -7.73
C LYS A 563 12.51 -35.10 -6.20
N MET A 564 13.54 -34.61 -5.52
CA MET A 564 13.59 -34.47 -4.06
C MET A 564 12.40 -33.65 -3.55
N MET A 565 12.20 -32.47 -4.12
CA MET A 565 11.13 -31.54 -3.76
C MET A 565 9.74 -32.14 -4.00
N SER A 566 9.54 -32.81 -5.15
CA SER A 566 8.28 -33.48 -5.48
C SER A 566 7.93 -34.59 -4.49
N ARG A 567 8.93 -35.37 -4.02
CA ARG A 567 8.73 -36.44 -3.04
C ARG A 567 8.48 -35.89 -1.64
N MET A 568 9.26 -34.91 -1.20
CA MET A 568 9.06 -34.23 0.08
C MET A 568 7.68 -33.56 0.13
N GLY A 569 7.22 -32.98 -0.99
CA GLY A 569 5.92 -32.33 -1.10
C GLY A 569 4.72 -33.25 -0.86
N GLN A 570 4.87 -34.57 -0.96
CA GLN A 570 3.81 -35.53 -0.65
C GLN A 570 3.42 -35.48 0.84
N CYS A 571 4.37 -35.16 1.73
CA CYS A 571 4.11 -35.01 3.16
C CYS A 571 3.23 -33.79 3.48
N PHE A 572 3.22 -32.79 2.60
CA PHE A 572 2.49 -31.52 2.77
C PHE A 572 1.14 -31.51 2.03
N THR A 573 0.76 -32.61 1.38
CA THR A 573 -0.55 -32.74 0.72
C THR A 573 -1.64 -32.88 1.77
N GLN A 574 -2.73 -32.13 1.60
CA GLN A 574 -3.92 -32.25 2.43
C GLN A 574 -4.60 -33.60 2.15
N ALA A 575 -4.84 -34.37 3.20
CA ALA A 575 -5.54 -35.63 3.13
C ALA A 575 -6.16 -35.90 4.50
N LYS A 576 -7.37 -36.47 4.53
CA LYS A 576 -8.00 -36.91 5.78
C LYS A 576 -7.11 -37.86 6.55
#